data_AF-A0A174G7X0-F1
#
_entry.id   AF-A0A174G7X0-F1
#
_cell.length_a   1.000
_cell.length_b   1.000
_cell.length_c   1.000
_cell.angle_alpha   90.00
_cell.angle_beta   90.00
_cell.angle_gamma   90.00
#
_symmetry.space_group_name_H-M   'P 1'
#
loop_
_entity.id
_entity.type
_entity.pdbx_description
1 polymer ?
#
loop_
_entity_poly.entity_id
_entity_poly.type
_entity_poly.pdbx_seq_one_letter_code
_entity_poly.pdbx_strand_id
1 'polypeptide(L)'
;MYIKKKRGFALLETLIVISILIVLISLYAKQNFVNLRKSNYYGIKEDILTLNSEEEQLIKVAENKISLDIELMRKLEEEGIEEKIIYTSSNDNNLYIELLDKDIYLIHKKNLERKYRKLEYEVVSEPEKIKLIPTRYITAYTNK
;
A
#
# COMPACT_ATOMS: atom_id res chain seq x y z
N MET A 1 24.61 65.26 18.69
CA MET A 1 23.33 64.54 18.92
C MET A 1 22.86 63.84 17.62
N TYR A 2 23.60 62.86 17.10
CA TYR A 2 23.32 62.21 15.80
C TYR A 2 23.02 60.70 15.88
N ILE A 3 23.01 60.11 17.08
CA ILE A 3 22.83 58.66 17.28
C ILE A 3 21.35 58.25 17.29
N LYS A 4 20.40 59.19 17.53
CA LYS A 4 18.96 58.88 17.62
C LYS A 4 18.28 58.66 16.25
N LYS A 5 18.82 59.17 15.14
CA LYS A 5 18.18 59.10 13.80
C LYS A 5 18.33 57.74 13.09
N LYS A 6 19.38 56.96 13.39
CA LYS A 6 19.64 55.66 12.75
C LYS A 6 18.78 54.50 13.28
N ARG A 7 18.24 54.63 14.50
CA ARG A 7 17.41 53.58 15.13
C ARG A 7 16.04 53.42 14.47
N GLY A 8 15.42 54.53 14.07
CA GLY A 8 14.12 54.50 13.38
C GLY A 8 14.21 53.85 11.99
N PHE A 9 15.31 54.09 11.28
CA PHE A 9 15.59 53.46 9.98
C PHE A 9 15.81 51.95 10.12
N ALA A 10 16.63 51.53 11.09
CA ALA A 10 16.85 50.11 11.38
C ALA A 10 15.55 49.40 11.80
N LEU A 11 14.70 50.04 12.61
CA LEU A 11 13.38 49.50 12.99
C LEU A 11 12.48 49.29 11.77
N LEU A 12 12.49 50.23 10.82
CA LEU A 12 11.69 50.15 9.60
C LEU A 12 12.18 49.04 8.66
N GLU A 13 13.49 48.90 8.47
CA GLU A 13 14.08 47.79 7.73
C GLU A 13 13.73 46.44 8.36
N THR A 14 13.84 46.31 9.69
CA THR A 14 13.47 45.07 10.38
C THR A 14 11.99 44.74 10.22
N LEU A 15 11.09 45.73 10.23
CA LEU A 15 9.65 45.54 10.02
C LEU A 15 9.33 45.03 8.61
N ILE A 16 10.02 45.57 7.60
CA ILE A 16 9.87 45.12 6.22
C ILE A 16 10.32 43.66 6.08
N VAL A 17 11.48 43.31 6.65
CA VAL A 17 12.01 41.93 6.62
C VAL A 17 11.05 40.96 7.31
N ILE A 18 10.52 41.32 8.49
CA ILE A 18 9.56 40.50 9.22
C ILE A 18 8.28 40.28 8.39
N SER A 19 7.79 41.33 7.74
CA SER A 19 6.58 41.27 6.92
C SER A 19 6.77 40.34 5.71
N ILE A 20 7.93 40.38 5.05
CA ILE A 20 8.29 39.47 3.95
C ILE A 20 8.36 38.02 4.46
N LEU A 21 8.98 37.79 5.62
CA LEU A 21 9.08 36.44 6.22
C LEU A 21 7.71 35.84 6.52
N ILE A 22 6.78 36.63 7.07
CA ILE A 22 5.42 36.17 7.38
C ILE A 22 4.69 35.72 6.10
N VAL A 23 4.83 36.48 5.01
CA VAL A 23 4.23 36.12 3.71
C VAL A 23 4.82 34.81 3.18
N LEU A 24 6.15 34.66 3.22
CA LEU A 24 6.83 33.45 2.74
C LEU A 24 6.42 32.20 3.54
N ILE A 25 6.38 32.30 4.87
CA ILE A 25 5.95 31.20 5.75
C ILE A 25 4.50 30.81 5.45
N SER A 26 3.62 31.79 5.25
CA SER A 26 2.20 31.54 4.94
C SER A 26 2.02 30.81 3.61
N LEU A 27 2.77 31.18 2.57
CA LEU A 27 2.77 30.50 1.27
C LEU A 27 3.30 29.07 1.38
N TYR A 28 4.41 28.88 2.10
CA TYR A 28 4.98 27.56 2.33
C TYR A 28 4.03 26.64 3.11
N ALA A 29 3.39 27.16 4.16
CA ALA A 29 2.39 26.41 4.93
C ALA A 29 1.19 25.99 4.07
N LYS A 30 0.67 26.90 3.22
CA LYS A 30 -0.42 26.60 2.28
C LYS A 30 -0.04 25.49 1.30
N GLN A 31 1.17 25.55 0.75
CA GLN A 31 1.66 24.52 -0.18
C GLN A 31 1.79 23.15 0.51
N ASN A 32 2.34 23.11 1.73
CA ASN A 32 2.43 21.88 2.51
C ASN A 32 1.05 21.33 2.87
N PHE A 33 0.08 22.17 3.24
CA PHE A 33 -1.28 21.72 3.51
C PHE A 33 -1.96 21.11 2.28
N VAL A 34 -1.75 21.71 1.10
CA VAL A 34 -2.23 21.13 -0.17
C VAL A 34 -1.54 19.80 -0.46
N ASN A 35 -0.23 19.69 -0.23
CA ASN A 35 0.51 18.45 -0.42
C ASN A 35 0.09 17.36 0.57
N LEU A 36 -0.17 17.69 1.83
CA LEU A 36 -0.74 16.77 2.82
C LEU A 36 -2.14 16.31 2.44
N ARG A 37 -2.99 17.23 1.97
CA ARG A 37 -4.32 16.87 1.47
C ARG A 37 -4.24 15.96 0.25
N LYS A 38 -3.34 16.26 -0.70
CA LYS A 38 -3.03 15.37 -1.83
C LYS A 38 -2.49 14.02 -1.36
N SER A 39 -1.58 14.01 -0.38
CA SER A 39 -1.02 12.81 0.23
C SER A 39 -2.10 11.94 0.86
N ASN A 40 -3.11 12.52 1.52
CA ASN A 40 -4.25 11.76 2.01
C ASN A 40 -5.03 11.10 0.87
N TYR A 41 -5.17 11.76 -0.29
CA TYR A 41 -5.72 11.08 -1.48
C TYR A 41 -4.77 10.02 -2.06
N TYR A 42 -3.46 10.06 -1.82
CA TYR A 42 -2.53 8.98 -2.17
C TYR A 42 -2.50 7.85 -1.13
N GLY A 43 -2.73 8.14 0.15
CA GLY A 43 -2.90 7.14 1.21
C GLY A 43 -4.28 6.48 1.22
N ILE A 44 -5.27 7.09 0.56
CA ILE A 44 -6.63 6.54 0.35
C ILE A 44 -6.76 5.85 -1.02
N LYS A 45 -5.73 5.87 -1.87
CA LYS A 45 -5.66 4.99 -3.05
C LYS A 45 -5.29 3.61 -2.52
N GLU A 46 -6.13 2.58 -2.51
CA GLU A 46 -6.74 1.96 -3.70
C GLU A 46 -5.91 2.17 -4.99
N ASP A 47 -4.59 2.29 -4.88
CA ASP A 47 -3.75 2.16 -6.05
C ASP A 47 -3.84 0.69 -6.43
N ILE A 48 -4.29 0.43 -7.66
CA ILE A 48 -4.45 -0.93 -8.21
C ILE A 48 -3.14 -1.72 -8.11
N LEU A 49 -2.03 -1.02 -7.88
CA LEU A 49 -0.66 -1.48 -7.74
C LEU A 49 -0.18 -1.70 -6.29
N THR A 50 -0.81 -1.11 -5.26
CA THR A 50 -0.32 -1.20 -3.88
C THR A 50 -1.10 -2.24 -3.09
N LEU A 51 -0.38 -3.09 -2.34
CA LEU A 51 -0.95 -3.94 -1.29
C LEU A 51 -1.22 -3.09 -0.05
N ASN A 52 -2.32 -3.34 0.66
CA ASN A 52 -2.47 -2.83 2.01
C ASN A 52 -1.68 -3.69 3.02
N SER A 53 -1.51 -3.21 4.25
CA SER A 53 -0.70 -3.92 5.26
C SER A 53 -1.23 -5.30 5.64
N GLU A 54 -2.56 -5.49 5.64
CA GLU A 54 -3.18 -6.78 5.95
C GLU A 54 -3.03 -7.78 4.79
N GLU A 55 -3.15 -7.30 3.56
CA GLU A 55 -2.89 -8.07 2.34
C GLU A 55 -1.43 -8.54 2.30
N GLU A 56 -0.48 -7.65 2.60
CA GLU A 56 0.94 -8.00 2.66
C GLU A 56 1.23 -9.03 3.77
N GLN A 57 0.61 -8.88 4.94
CA GLN A 57 0.74 -9.86 6.03
C GLN A 57 0.15 -11.22 5.64
N LEU A 58 -1.03 -11.25 5.03
CA LEU A 58 -1.66 -12.49 4.59
C LEU A 58 -0.83 -13.20 3.53
N ILE A 59 -0.24 -12.47 2.58
CA ILE A 59 0.68 -13.02 1.59
C ILE A 59 1.88 -13.69 2.27
N LYS A 60 2.54 -13.01 3.21
CA LYS A 60 3.69 -13.60 3.95
C LYS A 60 3.29 -14.84 4.75
N VAL A 61 2.10 -14.86 5.33
CA VAL A 61 1.59 -16.03 6.04
C VAL A 61 1.36 -17.19 5.07
N ALA A 62 0.75 -16.94 3.91
CA ALA A 62 0.55 -17.94 2.89
C ALA A 62 1.87 -18.48 2.32
N GLU A 63 2.82 -17.60 1.97
CA GLU A 63 4.17 -17.98 1.53
C GLU A 63 4.84 -18.93 2.53
N ASN A 64 4.81 -18.60 3.82
CA ASN A 64 5.41 -19.44 4.85
C ASN A 64 4.69 -20.79 4.98
N LYS A 65 3.36 -20.80 4.95
CA LYS A 65 2.58 -22.05 5.06
C LYS A 65 2.81 -22.97 3.86
N ILE A 66 2.79 -22.41 2.64
CA ILE A 66 3.04 -23.16 1.42
C ILE A 66 4.49 -23.65 1.41
N SER A 67 5.45 -22.81 1.78
CA SER A 67 6.88 -23.20 1.82
C SER A 67 7.19 -24.30 2.84
N LEU A 68 6.35 -24.46 3.88
CA LEU A 68 6.48 -25.56 4.84
C LEU A 68 5.86 -26.87 4.34
N ASP A 69 5.01 -26.82 3.31
CA ASP A 69 4.31 -27.96 2.73
C ASP A 69 4.92 -28.31 1.36
N ILE A 70 5.90 -29.22 1.39
CA ILE A 70 6.65 -29.66 0.20
C ILE A 70 5.72 -30.31 -0.83
N GLU A 71 4.69 -31.04 -0.39
CA GLU A 71 3.76 -31.68 -1.31
C GLU A 71 2.91 -30.64 -2.05
N LEU A 72 2.46 -29.60 -1.34
CA LEU A 72 1.74 -28.49 -1.92
C LEU A 72 2.60 -27.69 -2.91
N MET A 73 3.87 -27.44 -2.60
CA MET A 73 4.80 -26.77 -3.53
C MET A 73 4.97 -27.57 -4.82
N ARG A 74 5.21 -28.89 -4.71
CA ARG A 74 5.35 -29.77 -5.88
C ARG A 74 4.09 -29.79 -6.73
N LYS A 75 2.91 -29.87 -6.10
CA LYS A 75 1.62 -29.81 -6.79
C LYS A 75 1.44 -28.50 -7.54
N LEU A 76 1.81 -27.36 -6.95
CA LEU A 76 1.72 -26.07 -7.63
C LEU A 76 2.56 -26.01 -8.91
N GLU A 77 3.81 -26.49 -8.87
CA GLU A 77 4.68 -26.48 -10.05
C GLU A 77 4.22 -27.47 -11.14
N GLU A 78 3.93 -28.71 -10.77
CA GLU A 78 3.80 -29.83 -11.73
C GLU A 78 2.36 -30.07 -12.18
N GLU A 79 1.44 -30.31 -11.24
CA GLU A 79 0.16 -30.97 -11.49
C GLU A 79 -1.05 -30.01 -11.37
N GLY A 80 -0.93 -28.97 -10.54
CA GLY A 80 -2.04 -28.17 -10.04
C GLY A 80 -2.69 -28.76 -8.79
N ILE A 81 -3.54 -27.99 -8.14
CA ILE A 81 -4.26 -28.35 -6.91
C ILE A 81 -5.72 -28.63 -7.25
N GLU A 82 -6.15 -29.88 -7.07
CA GLU A 82 -7.54 -30.31 -7.31
C GLU A 82 -8.52 -29.77 -6.25
N GLU A 83 -8.09 -29.73 -4.99
CA GLU A 83 -8.92 -29.24 -3.88
C GLU A 83 -8.60 -27.78 -3.55
N LYS A 84 -9.64 -26.95 -3.53
CA LYS A 84 -9.52 -25.54 -3.18
C LYS A 84 -8.95 -25.36 -1.77
N ILE A 85 -7.78 -24.71 -1.67
CA ILE A 85 -7.15 -24.33 -0.39
C ILE A 85 -7.39 -22.84 -0.13
N ILE A 86 -7.79 -22.49 1.09
CA ILE A 86 -8.10 -21.11 1.48
C ILE A 86 -7.27 -20.71 2.71
N TYR A 87 -6.58 -19.58 2.60
CA TYR A 87 -5.93 -18.91 3.73
C TYR A 87 -6.65 -17.60 4.03
N THR A 88 -7.35 -17.53 5.16
CA THR A 88 -8.08 -16.33 5.59
C THR A 88 -7.22 -15.44 6.49
N SER A 89 -7.35 -14.12 6.34
CA SER A 89 -6.74 -13.15 7.26
C SER A 89 -7.28 -13.31 8.68
N SER A 90 -6.41 -13.12 9.67
CA SER A 90 -6.81 -13.17 11.09
C SER A 90 -7.65 -11.97 11.52
N ASN A 91 -7.56 -10.85 10.80
CA ASN A 91 -8.22 -9.59 11.16
C ASN A 91 -9.50 -9.33 10.36
N ASP A 92 -9.59 -9.86 9.14
CA ASP A 92 -10.76 -9.68 8.26
C ASP A 92 -11.11 -10.98 7.56
N ASN A 93 -12.25 -11.59 7.95
CA ASN A 93 -12.75 -12.81 7.34
C ASN A 93 -13.13 -12.65 5.85
N ASN A 94 -13.25 -11.41 5.36
CA ASN A 94 -13.53 -11.13 3.96
C ASN A 94 -12.26 -11.04 3.09
N LEU A 95 -11.07 -11.07 3.70
CA LEU A 95 -9.78 -11.07 3.02
C LEU A 95 -9.17 -12.47 3.11
N TYR A 96 -8.98 -13.10 1.96
CA TYR A 96 -8.44 -14.46 1.89
C TYR A 96 -7.62 -14.69 0.62
N ILE A 97 -6.72 -15.66 0.66
CA ILE A 97 -6.00 -16.20 -0.50
C ILE A 97 -6.62 -17.55 -0.85
N GLU A 98 -6.94 -17.74 -2.13
CA GLU A 98 -7.53 -18.94 -2.71
C GLU A 98 -6.52 -19.56 -3.68
N LEU A 99 -6.18 -20.83 -3.46
CA LEU A 99 -5.37 -21.64 -4.35
C LEU A 99 -6.30 -22.64 -5.04
N LEU A 100 -6.27 -22.65 -6.38
CA LEU A 100 -7.06 -23.56 -7.20
C LEU A 100 -6.30 -23.84 -8.48
N ASP A 101 -6.21 -25.11 -8.87
CA ASP A 101 -5.41 -25.56 -10.01
C ASP A 101 -3.96 -25.05 -9.89
N LYS A 102 -3.48 -24.25 -10.85
CA LYS A 102 -2.16 -23.62 -10.82
C LYS A 102 -2.21 -22.13 -10.50
N ASP A 103 -3.38 -21.62 -10.10
CA ASP A 103 -3.58 -20.21 -9.86
C ASP A 103 -3.74 -19.91 -8.36
N ILE A 104 -3.21 -18.76 -7.97
CA ILE A 104 -3.32 -18.22 -6.62
C ILE A 104 -3.99 -16.86 -6.73
N TYR A 105 -5.03 -16.62 -5.94
CA TYR A 105 -5.80 -15.38 -5.96
C TYR A 105 -5.90 -14.78 -4.56
N LEU A 106 -5.51 -13.52 -4.41
CA LEU A 106 -5.86 -12.69 -3.26
C LEU A 106 -7.24 -12.08 -3.50
N ILE A 107 -8.18 -12.32 -2.58
CA ILE A 107 -9.57 -11.93 -2.73
C ILE A 107 -10.02 -11.13 -1.51
N HIS A 108 -10.66 -10.00 -1.78
CA HIS A 108 -11.29 -9.15 -0.77
C HIS A 108 -12.76 -8.96 -1.14
N LYS A 109 -13.66 -9.48 -0.31
CA LYS A 109 -15.11 -9.33 -0.47
C LYS A 109 -15.63 -8.10 0.28
N LYS A 110 -16.01 -7.05 -0.43
CA LYS A 110 -16.67 -5.87 0.17
C LYS A 110 -18.13 -5.85 -0.27
N ASN A 111 -19.03 -6.29 0.60
CA ASN A 111 -20.47 -6.36 0.33
C ASN A 111 -20.80 -7.20 -0.93
N LEU A 112 -21.21 -6.53 -2.01
CA LEU A 112 -21.56 -7.11 -3.32
C LEU A 112 -20.38 -7.10 -4.31
N GLU A 113 -19.27 -6.45 -3.96
CA GLU A 113 -18.08 -6.38 -4.79
C GLU A 113 -17.08 -7.44 -4.36
N ARG A 114 -16.57 -8.19 -5.34
CA ARG A 114 -15.45 -9.11 -5.15
C ARG A 114 -14.25 -8.53 -5.89
N LYS A 115 -13.30 -7.97 -5.14
CA LYS A 115 -11.99 -7.59 -5.67
C LYS A 115 -11.11 -8.83 -5.62
N TYR A 116 -10.51 -9.21 -6.74
CA TYR A 116 -9.56 -10.30 -6.80
C TYR A 116 -8.29 -9.85 -7.52
N ARG A 117 -7.16 -10.40 -7.09
CA ARG A 117 -5.84 -10.13 -7.64
C ARG A 117 -5.15 -11.47 -7.79
N LYS A 118 -4.69 -11.79 -8.99
CA LYS A 118 -3.84 -12.97 -9.18
C LYS A 118 -2.50 -12.72 -8.47
N LEU A 119 -2.00 -13.76 -7.82
CA LEU A 119 -0.66 -13.79 -7.27
C LEU A 119 0.12 -14.72 -8.20
N GLU A 120 1.05 -14.15 -8.95
CA GLU A 120 2.08 -14.96 -9.61
C GLU A 120 3.00 -15.54 -8.54
N TYR A 121 3.70 -16.62 -8.84
CA TYR A 121 4.62 -17.21 -7.88
C TYR A 121 5.89 -17.71 -8.55
N GLU A 122 6.97 -17.67 -7.78
CA GLU A 122 8.28 -18.19 -8.15
C GLU A 122 8.80 -19.06 -7.00
N VAL A 123 9.37 -20.22 -7.32
CA VAL A 123 10.09 -21.05 -6.35
C VAL A 123 11.54 -20.60 -6.33
N VAL A 124 11.97 -20.12 -5.16
CA VAL A 124 13.35 -19.68 -4.90
C VAL A 124 14.09 -20.86 -4.30
N SER A 125 15.18 -21.30 -4.93
CA SER A 125 15.86 -22.56 -4.58
C SER A 125 16.75 -22.50 -3.33
N GLU A 126 17.07 -21.31 -2.80
CA GLU A 126 18.01 -21.13 -1.68
C GLU A 126 17.53 -20.10 -0.64
N PRO A 127 16.84 -20.50 0.45
CA PRO A 127 16.21 -21.81 0.69
C PRO A 127 14.96 -22.02 -0.17
N GLU A 128 14.62 -23.29 -0.46
CA GLU A 128 13.42 -23.69 -1.20
C GLU A 128 12.16 -23.09 -0.57
N LYS A 129 11.64 -22.05 -1.22
CA LYS A 129 10.48 -21.27 -0.76
C LYS A 129 9.68 -20.77 -1.93
N ILE A 130 8.37 -20.67 -1.75
CA ILE A 130 7.53 -19.95 -2.69
C ILE A 130 7.54 -18.47 -2.36
N LYS A 131 7.65 -17.64 -3.40
CA LYS A 131 7.47 -16.20 -3.31
C LYS A 131 6.26 -15.82 -4.15
N LEU A 132 5.31 -15.12 -3.54
CA LEU A 132 4.09 -14.64 -4.19
C LEU A 132 4.28 -13.20 -4.65
N ILE A 133 4.00 -12.96 -5.93
CA ILE A 133 4.16 -11.67 -6.60
C ILE A 133 2.76 -11.15 -6.95
N PRO A 134 2.30 -10.07 -6.30
CA PRO A 134 0.97 -9.52 -6.55
C PRO A 134 0.86 -8.88 -7.93
N THR A 135 -0.14 -9.28 -8.72
CA THR A 135 -0.46 -8.61 -10.00
C THR A 135 -1.40 -7.42 -9.79
N ARG A 136 -1.93 -6.82 -10.87
CA ARG A 136 -2.97 -5.78 -10.77
C ARG A 136 -4.31 -6.37 -10.29
N TYR A 137 -5.10 -5.57 -9.57
CA TYR A 137 -6.48 -5.93 -9.23
C TYR A 137 -7.36 -6.02 -10.48
N ILE A 138 -8.20 -7.05 -10.54
CA ILE A 138 -9.34 -7.13 -11.44
C ILE A 138 -10.59 -7.11 -10.55
N THR A 139 -11.50 -6.17 -10.81
CA THR A 139 -12.76 -6.08 -10.06
C THR A 139 -13.84 -6.79 -10.88
N ALA A 140 -14.46 -7.83 -10.35
CA ALA A 140 -15.67 -8.40 -10.94
C ALA A 140 -16.87 -8.08 -10.06
N TYR A 141 -17.91 -7.57 -10.70
CA TYR A 141 -19.23 -7.44 -10.08
C TYR A 141 -19.92 -8.80 -10.19
N THR A 142 -20.25 -9.40 -9.06
CA THR A 142 -21.18 -10.53 -9.05
C THR A 142 -22.58 -10.00 -9.36
N ASN A 143 -23.05 -10.20 -10.60
CA ASN A 143 -24.46 -10.00 -10.93
C ASN A 143 -25.29 -11.00 -10.12
N LYS A 144 -26.35 -10.51 -9.48
CA LYS A 144 -27.37 -11.33 -8.81
C LYS A 144 -28.16 -12.15 -9.84
#